data_AF-A0A453BTH1-F1
#
_entry.id   AF-A0A453BTH1-F1
#
_cell.length_a   1.000
_cell.length_b   1.000
_cell.length_c   1.000
_cell.angle_alpha   90.00
_cell.angle_beta   90.00
_cell.angle_gamma   90.00
#
_symmetry.space_group_name_H-M   'P 1'
#
loop_
_entity.id
_entity.type
_entity.pdbx_description
1 polymer ?
#
loop_
_entity_poly.entity_id
_entity_poly.type
_entity_poly.pdbx_seq_one_letter_code
_entity_poly.pdbx_strand_id
1 'polypeptide(L)'
;FLLARPNQSCGGAQANQQRSQATDATMGISRDSMHKRRATGGKQKAWRKKRKYELGRQPANTKLSSNKTVRRVRVRGGNVKWRALRLDTGNFSWGSEAVTRKTRLLDVVYNSSNNELVRTQTLVKNAIVQVDAAPFKQWYLTHYGVEIGRKKKAAAAAKKEAAEGQEAEVAAAATEEAKKSNNVQRKLEKRQQGRTLDSHIEEQFSGGRLLACISSRPGQCGRADGYILEGKELEFYMRKLQKKKGKGATA
;
A
#
# COMPACT_ATOMS: atom_id res chain seq x y z
N PHE A 1 -26.30 -64.08 -42.01
CA PHE A 1 -27.42 -63.47 -42.74
C PHE A 1 -28.07 -62.41 -41.86
N LEU A 2 -28.21 -61.21 -42.43
CA LEU A 2 -28.98 -60.03 -42.01
C LEU A 2 -28.68 -59.26 -40.71
N LEU A 3 -28.08 -58.10 -40.95
CA LEU A 3 -28.16 -56.82 -40.23
C LEU A 3 -29.60 -56.42 -39.85
N ALA A 4 -29.77 -55.83 -38.65
CA ALA A 4 -30.79 -54.79 -38.40
C ALA A 4 -30.45 -53.94 -37.15
N ARG A 5 -29.95 -52.72 -37.36
CA ARG A 5 -30.37 -51.51 -36.61
C ARG A 5 -31.50 -50.88 -37.45
N PRO A 6 -32.56 -50.27 -36.87
CA PRO A 6 -32.50 -48.95 -36.20
C PRO A 6 -33.43 -48.89 -34.96
N ASN A 7 -33.32 -47.98 -33.99
CA ASN A 7 -33.76 -46.59 -34.13
C ASN A 7 -33.27 -45.80 -32.91
N GLN A 8 -32.32 -44.90 -33.11
CA GLN A 8 -32.06 -43.79 -32.19
C GLN A 8 -32.95 -42.63 -32.64
N SER A 9 -33.97 -42.27 -31.87
CA SER A 9 -34.58 -40.95 -32.02
C SER A 9 -35.06 -40.39 -30.68
N CYS A 10 -34.56 -39.18 -30.41
CA CYS A 10 -35.25 -38.09 -29.71
C CYS A 10 -35.58 -38.23 -28.22
N GLY A 11 -34.58 -38.05 -27.35
CA GLY A 11 -34.79 -37.68 -25.94
C GLY A 11 -33.99 -36.47 -25.44
N GLY A 12 -33.14 -35.86 -26.29
CA GLY A 12 -32.17 -34.84 -25.86
C GLY A 12 -32.66 -33.38 -25.88
N ALA A 13 -33.88 -33.10 -26.33
CA ALA A 13 -34.31 -31.73 -26.62
C ALA A 13 -34.92 -30.97 -25.42
N GLN A 14 -35.35 -31.65 -24.36
CA GLN A 14 -36.08 -31.00 -23.26
C GLN A 14 -35.19 -30.48 -22.12
N ALA A 15 -33.98 -31.02 -21.94
CA ALA A 15 -33.08 -30.60 -20.86
C ALA A 15 -32.39 -29.24 -21.12
N ASN A 16 -32.40 -28.75 -22.36
CA ASN A 16 -31.73 -27.50 -22.73
C ASN A 16 -32.68 -26.29 -22.83
N GLN A 17 -34.00 -26.52 -22.76
CA GLN A 17 -35.00 -25.44 -22.75
C GLN A 17 -35.25 -24.85 -21.36
N GLN A 18 -34.81 -25.50 -20.29
CA GLN A 18 -34.93 -24.98 -18.92
C GLN A 18 -33.70 -24.15 -18.47
N ARG A 19 -32.62 -24.12 -19.26
CA ARG A 19 -31.45 -23.24 -19.00
C ARG A 19 -31.56 -21.86 -19.66
N SER A 20 -32.54 -21.65 -20.53
CA SER A 20 -32.76 -20.36 -21.23
C SER A 20 -33.65 -19.38 -20.46
N GLN A 21 -34.25 -19.79 -19.34
CA GLN A 21 -35.15 -18.96 -18.52
C GLN A 21 -34.45 -18.29 -17.32
N ALA A 22 -33.12 -18.26 -17.29
CA ALA A 22 -32.34 -17.68 -16.20
C ALA A 22 -31.38 -16.57 -16.69
N THR A 23 -31.87 -15.61 -17.48
CA THR A 23 -31.14 -14.34 -17.67
C THR A 23 -32.10 -13.16 -17.84
N ASP A 24 -33.08 -13.03 -16.94
CA ASP A 24 -33.68 -11.71 -16.76
C ASP A 24 -32.59 -10.81 -16.18
N ALA A 25 -31.92 -10.12 -17.10
CA ALA A 25 -30.65 -9.47 -16.86
C ALA A 25 -30.90 -8.23 -15.99
N THR A 26 -30.90 -8.42 -14.67
CA THR A 26 -30.50 -7.37 -13.72
C THR A 26 -29.06 -6.98 -14.03
N MET A 27 -28.89 -6.17 -15.07
CA MET A 27 -27.65 -5.50 -15.40
C MET A 27 -27.23 -4.71 -14.17
N GLY A 28 -26.01 -4.95 -13.71
CA GLY A 28 -25.45 -4.36 -12.49
C GLY A 28 -25.32 -2.83 -12.54
N ILE A 29 -24.42 -2.29 -11.71
CA ILE A 29 -24.17 -0.85 -11.62
C ILE A 29 -23.88 -0.28 -13.02
N SER A 30 -24.56 0.80 -13.38
CA SER A 30 -24.36 1.54 -14.63
C SER A 30 -23.72 2.89 -14.32
N ARG A 31 -22.81 3.35 -15.20
CA ARG A 31 -22.12 4.65 -15.09
C ARG A 31 -22.78 5.75 -15.93
N ASP A 32 -23.94 5.45 -16.52
CA ASP A 32 -24.72 6.43 -17.30
C ASP A 32 -25.26 7.57 -16.42
N SER A 33 -25.64 8.67 -17.04
CA SER A 33 -26.25 9.81 -16.36
C SER A 33 -27.78 9.87 -16.54
N MET A 34 -28.38 8.96 -17.32
CA MET A 34 -29.81 9.05 -17.68
C MET A 34 -30.75 8.85 -16.49
N HIS A 35 -30.28 8.18 -15.43
CA HIS A 35 -31.01 8.05 -14.18
C HIS A 35 -30.92 9.30 -13.29
N LYS A 36 -30.05 10.27 -13.62
CA LYS A 36 -29.89 11.53 -12.89
C LYS A 36 -30.90 12.57 -13.41
N ARG A 37 -31.11 13.62 -12.62
CA ARG A 37 -31.93 14.77 -13.03
C ARG A 37 -31.18 15.61 -14.07
N ARG A 38 -31.94 16.34 -14.90
CA ARG A 38 -31.40 17.38 -15.79
C ARG A 38 -30.83 18.54 -14.95
N ALA A 39 -30.01 19.39 -15.56
CA ALA A 39 -29.52 20.60 -14.91
C ALA A 39 -30.67 21.51 -14.42
N THR A 40 -31.81 21.51 -15.11
CA THR A 40 -33.04 22.22 -14.71
C THR A 40 -33.82 21.53 -13.58
N GLY A 41 -33.35 20.39 -13.05
CA GLY A 41 -34.04 19.60 -12.03
C GLY A 41 -35.11 18.64 -12.55
N GLY A 42 -35.52 18.77 -13.82
CA GLY A 42 -36.50 17.88 -14.45
C GLY A 42 -36.03 16.42 -14.55
N LYS A 43 -36.97 15.47 -14.41
CA LYS A 43 -36.69 14.03 -14.57
C LYS A 43 -36.42 13.70 -16.04
N GLN A 44 -35.32 13.01 -16.32
CA GLN A 44 -35.00 12.58 -17.68
C GLN A 44 -35.75 11.28 -18.03
N LYS A 45 -36.42 11.26 -19.19
CA LYS A 45 -37.03 10.02 -19.71
C LYS A 45 -35.93 9.09 -20.23
N ALA A 46 -35.96 7.83 -19.81
CA ALA A 46 -35.07 6.81 -20.34
C ALA A 46 -35.47 6.47 -21.78
N TRP A 47 -34.60 6.77 -22.74
CA TRP A 47 -34.84 6.54 -24.17
C TRP A 47 -34.16 5.28 -24.71
N ARG A 48 -33.25 4.68 -23.93
CA ARG A 48 -32.54 3.44 -24.27
C ARG A 48 -32.32 2.57 -23.04
N LYS A 49 -32.11 1.27 -23.27
CA LYS A 49 -31.71 0.30 -22.25
C LYS A 49 -30.23 0.50 -21.85
N LYS A 50 -29.86 0.03 -20.64
CA LYS A 50 -28.47 0.03 -20.15
C LYS A 50 -27.54 -0.69 -21.14
N ARG A 51 -26.28 -0.25 -21.26
CA ARG A 51 -25.31 -0.83 -22.19
C ARG A 51 -24.11 -1.44 -21.48
N LYS A 52 -23.57 -2.56 -22.00
CA LYS A 52 -22.44 -3.30 -21.40
C LYS A 52 -21.18 -2.44 -21.24
N TYR A 53 -20.97 -1.45 -22.11
CA TYR A 53 -19.82 -0.56 -22.05
C TYR A 53 -19.90 0.48 -20.92
N GLU A 54 -21.08 0.69 -20.33
CA GLU A 54 -21.31 1.57 -19.17
C GLU A 54 -21.24 0.82 -17.83
N LEU A 55 -20.89 -0.47 -17.85
CA LEU A 55 -20.84 -1.32 -16.67
C LEU A 55 -19.86 -0.78 -15.61
N GLY A 56 -20.39 -0.50 -14.42
CA GLY A 56 -19.65 -0.30 -13.19
C GLY A 56 -19.40 -1.63 -12.48
N ARG A 57 -18.34 -1.68 -11.68
CA ARG A 57 -18.06 -2.82 -10.79
C ARG A 57 -18.09 -2.33 -9.35
N GLN A 58 -18.48 -3.21 -8.43
CA GLN A 58 -18.41 -2.92 -6.99
C GLN A 58 -17.00 -2.47 -6.58
N PRO A 59 -16.85 -1.64 -5.54
CA PRO A 59 -15.54 -1.28 -5.02
C PRO A 59 -14.81 -2.51 -4.48
N ALA A 60 -13.47 -2.44 -4.40
CA ALA A 60 -12.65 -3.56 -3.95
C ALA A 60 -12.41 -3.57 -2.43
N ASN A 61 -12.47 -2.40 -1.78
CA ASN A 61 -12.26 -2.20 -0.33
C ASN A 61 -11.04 -2.98 0.20
N THR A 62 -9.88 -2.72 -0.40
CA THR A 62 -8.60 -3.34 -0.08
C THR A 62 -8.27 -3.21 1.40
N LYS A 63 -8.13 -4.34 2.10
CA LYS A 63 -7.79 -4.38 3.52
C LYS A 63 -6.30 -4.65 3.74
N LEU A 64 -5.78 -4.09 4.83
CA LEU A 64 -4.48 -4.47 5.35
C LEU A 64 -4.58 -5.89 5.94
N SER A 65 -3.81 -6.84 5.39
CA SER A 65 -3.75 -8.21 5.91
C SER A 65 -2.60 -8.96 5.24
N SER A 66 -1.86 -9.76 6.02
CA SER A 66 -0.80 -10.66 5.55
C SER A 66 -1.26 -11.63 4.46
N ASN A 67 -2.56 -11.97 4.43
CA ASN A 67 -3.14 -12.87 3.44
C ASN A 67 -3.36 -12.15 2.10
N LYS A 68 -2.26 -11.92 1.37
CA LYS A 68 -2.27 -11.23 0.07
C LYS A 68 -3.24 -11.89 -0.90
N THR A 69 -4.29 -11.16 -1.26
CA THR A 69 -5.34 -11.63 -2.17
C THR A 69 -5.51 -10.63 -3.29
N VAL A 70 -5.12 -11.00 -4.52
CA VAL A 70 -5.28 -10.17 -5.71
C VAL A 70 -6.02 -10.97 -6.78
N ARG A 71 -7.15 -10.46 -7.25
CA ARG A 71 -7.96 -11.09 -8.30
C ARG A 71 -7.72 -10.43 -9.65
N ARG A 72 -7.56 -11.26 -10.67
CA ARG A 72 -7.49 -10.84 -12.07
C ARG A 72 -8.90 -10.51 -12.57
N VAL A 73 -9.11 -9.31 -13.11
CA VAL A 73 -10.42 -8.87 -13.64
C VAL A 73 -10.28 -8.49 -15.10
N ARG A 74 -10.95 -9.24 -15.99
CA ARG A 74 -11.05 -8.88 -17.42
C ARG A 74 -11.91 -7.61 -17.57
N VAL A 75 -11.41 -6.65 -18.34
CA VAL A 75 -12.11 -5.41 -18.68
C VAL A 75 -12.41 -5.35 -20.19
N ARG A 76 -13.01 -4.24 -20.63
CA ARG A 76 -13.35 -4.01 -22.05
C ARG A 76 -12.09 -4.09 -22.92
N GLY A 77 -12.23 -4.63 -24.12
CA GLY A 77 -11.13 -4.75 -25.09
C GLY A 77 -10.14 -5.87 -24.80
N GLY A 78 -10.46 -6.81 -23.90
CA GLY A 78 -9.57 -7.94 -23.57
C GLY A 78 -8.49 -7.63 -22.52
N ASN A 79 -8.31 -6.35 -22.18
CA ASN A 79 -7.38 -5.91 -21.14
C ASN A 79 -7.72 -6.48 -19.76
N VAL A 80 -6.75 -6.44 -18.86
CA VAL A 80 -6.84 -6.98 -17.51
C VAL A 80 -6.49 -5.91 -16.49
N LYS A 81 -7.24 -5.87 -15.39
CA LYS A 81 -6.89 -5.12 -14.18
C LYS A 81 -6.68 -6.08 -13.01
N TRP A 82 -5.74 -5.73 -12.14
CA TRP A 82 -5.50 -6.44 -10.91
C TRP A 82 -6.27 -5.75 -9.78
N ARG A 83 -7.18 -6.49 -9.17
CA ARG A 83 -7.98 -6.02 -8.05
C ARG A 83 -7.43 -6.63 -6.78
N ALA A 84 -6.70 -5.84 -6.00
CA ALA A 84 -6.36 -6.25 -4.66
C ALA A 84 -7.62 -6.30 -3.79
N LEU A 85 -7.70 -7.28 -2.90
CA LEU A 85 -8.67 -7.37 -1.81
C LEU A 85 -7.95 -7.27 -0.47
N ARG A 86 -6.75 -7.84 -0.38
CA ARG A 86 -5.89 -7.81 0.80
C ARG A 86 -4.44 -7.63 0.40
N LEU A 87 -3.71 -6.74 1.07
CA LEU A 87 -2.29 -6.46 0.86
C LEU A 87 -1.62 -6.21 2.22
N ASP A 88 -0.33 -6.53 2.31
CA ASP A 88 0.53 -6.33 3.49
C ASP A 88 1.85 -5.64 3.16
N THR A 89 2.23 -5.63 1.88
CA THR A 89 3.51 -5.15 1.39
C THR A 89 3.32 -4.22 0.21
N GLY A 90 4.23 -3.25 0.09
CA GLY A 90 4.22 -2.24 -0.96
C GLY A 90 5.62 -1.78 -1.32
N ASN A 91 5.78 -1.15 -2.48
CA ASN A 91 7.02 -0.48 -2.83
C ASN A 91 6.93 1.00 -2.44
N PHE A 92 7.84 1.45 -1.58
CA PHE A 92 7.88 2.81 -1.10
C PHE A 92 9.16 3.50 -1.56
N SER A 93 9.02 4.71 -2.06
CA SER A 93 10.12 5.57 -2.49
C SER A 93 10.51 6.54 -1.38
N TRP A 94 11.79 6.63 -1.09
CA TRP A 94 12.39 7.72 -0.35
C TRP A 94 12.73 8.83 -1.35
N GLY A 95 12.06 9.98 -1.25
CA GLY A 95 12.15 11.08 -2.23
C GLY A 95 13.53 11.72 -2.27
N SER A 96 14.03 12.17 -1.12
CA SER A 96 15.35 12.80 -0.98
C SER A 96 16.51 11.92 -1.44
N GLU A 97 16.49 10.63 -1.10
CA GLU A 97 17.56 9.67 -1.43
C GLU A 97 17.34 8.94 -2.78
N ALA A 98 16.25 9.23 -3.49
CA ALA A 98 15.86 8.61 -4.76
C ALA A 98 15.89 7.06 -4.75
N VAL A 99 15.46 6.44 -3.64
CA VAL A 99 15.54 4.98 -3.44
C VAL A 99 14.18 4.38 -3.16
N THR A 100 13.84 3.34 -3.92
CA THR A 100 12.65 2.51 -3.68
C THR A 100 13.01 1.20 -3.01
N ARG A 101 12.30 0.86 -1.94
CA ARG A 101 12.38 -0.45 -1.29
C ARG A 101 11.01 -1.06 -1.07
N LYS A 102 10.97 -2.38 -1.12
CA LYS A 102 9.79 -3.15 -0.74
C LYS A 102 9.73 -3.22 0.78
N THR A 103 8.62 -2.79 1.34
CA THR A 103 8.45 -2.70 2.79
C THR A 103 7.07 -3.24 3.19
N ARG A 104 6.93 -3.53 4.48
CA ARG A 104 5.64 -3.93 5.07
C ARG A 104 4.84 -2.69 5.44
N LEU A 105 3.55 -2.76 5.15
CA LEU A 105 2.53 -1.84 5.65
C LEU A 105 2.17 -2.29 7.07
N LEU A 106 2.32 -1.40 8.03
CA LEU A 106 2.04 -1.69 9.43
C LEU A 106 0.61 -1.27 9.80
N ASP A 107 0.25 -0.04 9.46
CA ASP A 107 -1.03 0.54 9.86
C ASP A 107 -1.46 1.67 8.91
N VAL A 108 -2.77 1.89 8.75
CA VAL A 108 -3.33 3.09 8.13
C VAL A 108 -3.63 4.10 9.22
N VAL A 109 -3.02 5.28 9.13
CA VAL A 109 -3.05 6.29 10.20
C VAL A 109 -4.00 7.43 9.89
N TYR A 110 -4.02 7.86 8.63
CA TYR A 110 -4.84 8.98 8.20
C TYR A 110 -5.42 8.77 6.81
N ASN A 111 -6.64 9.27 6.62
CA ASN A 111 -7.30 9.32 5.32
C ASN A 111 -8.06 10.64 5.24
N SER A 112 -7.88 11.38 4.14
CA SER A 112 -8.52 12.68 3.95
C SER A 112 -10.02 12.59 3.72
N SER A 113 -10.50 11.50 3.11
CA SER A 113 -11.88 11.38 2.66
C SER A 113 -12.84 10.94 3.76
N ASN A 114 -12.45 9.95 4.57
CA ASN A 114 -13.31 9.39 5.60
C ASN A 114 -12.47 8.71 6.70
N ASN A 115 -12.85 8.93 7.95
CA ASN A 115 -12.23 8.32 9.12
C ASN A 115 -12.57 6.82 9.28
N GLU A 116 -13.69 6.35 8.73
CA GLU A 116 -14.04 4.91 8.72
C GLU A 116 -13.03 4.07 7.92
N LEU A 117 -12.40 4.66 6.91
CA LEU A 117 -11.38 3.98 6.13
C LEU A 117 -10.11 3.72 6.95
N VAL A 118 -9.82 4.58 7.94
CA VAL A 118 -8.74 4.37 8.91
C VAL A 118 -9.12 3.27 9.88
N ARG A 119 -10.29 3.38 10.52
CA ARG A 119 -10.80 2.38 11.50
C ARG A 119 -10.81 0.97 10.93
N THR A 120 -11.24 0.84 9.68
CA THR A 120 -11.38 -0.46 9.02
C THR A 120 -10.13 -0.88 8.24
N GLN A 121 -9.01 -0.15 8.36
CA GLN A 121 -7.73 -0.45 7.70
C GLN A 121 -7.85 -0.64 6.18
N THR A 122 -8.56 0.28 5.52
CA THR A 122 -8.79 0.25 4.07
C THR A 122 -7.75 1.06 3.31
N LEU A 123 -6.98 0.40 2.46
CA LEU A 123 -5.96 1.02 1.62
C LEU A 123 -6.60 1.71 0.41
N VAL A 124 -6.40 3.01 0.26
CA VAL A 124 -6.83 3.79 -0.91
C VAL A 124 -5.69 4.70 -1.36
N LYS A 125 -5.81 5.25 -2.58
CA LYS A 125 -4.90 6.31 -3.02
C LYS A 125 -4.98 7.47 -2.02
N ASN A 126 -3.84 8.04 -1.68
CA ASN A 126 -3.66 9.13 -0.73
C ASN A 126 -3.93 8.78 0.74
N ALA A 127 -4.06 7.48 1.07
CA ALA A 127 -4.05 7.06 2.46
C ALA A 127 -2.63 7.21 3.02
N ILE A 128 -2.52 7.76 4.23
CA ILE A 128 -1.28 7.86 4.97
C ILE A 128 -1.15 6.61 5.84
N VAL A 129 -0.02 5.93 5.67
CA VAL A 129 0.28 4.64 6.29
C VAL A 129 1.58 4.71 7.08
N GLN A 130 1.67 3.89 8.12
CA GLN A 130 2.94 3.55 8.78
C GLN A 130 3.59 2.39 8.02
N VAL A 131 4.86 2.57 7.70
CA VAL A 131 5.67 1.63 6.95
C VAL A 131 6.88 1.22 7.79
N ASP A 132 7.30 -0.03 7.66
CA ASP A 132 8.53 -0.52 8.29
C ASP A 132 9.78 0.21 7.76
N ALA A 133 10.59 0.71 8.69
CA ALA A 133 11.82 1.45 8.39
C ALA A 133 13.03 0.54 8.14
N ALA A 134 13.00 -0.73 8.56
CA ALA A 134 14.14 -1.65 8.50
C ALA A 134 14.84 -1.72 7.13
N PRO A 135 14.14 -1.88 5.98
CA PRO A 135 14.82 -1.96 4.67
C PRO A 135 15.48 -0.64 4.25
N PHE A 136 14.99 0.51 4.74
CA PHE A 136 15.60 1.81 4.47
C PHE A 136 16.83 2.03 5.38
N LYS A 137 16.78 1.58 6.64
CA LYS A 137 17.95 1.59 7.54
C LYS A 137 19.08 0.74 6.99
N GLN A 138 18.77 -0.49 6.56
CA GLN A 138 19.75 -1.39 5.97
C GLN A 138 20.38 -0.75 4.73
N TRP A 139 19.55 -0.16 3.86
CA TRP A 139 20.07 0.53 2.68
C TRP A 139 20.98 1.69 3.07
N TYR A 140 20.58 2.53 4.02
CA TYR A 140 21.37 3.68 4.43
C TYR A 140 22.71 3.29 5.05
N LEU A 141 22.75 2.21 5.84
CA LEU A 141 23.98 1.61 6.35
C LEU A 141 24.90 1.16 5.21
N THR A 142 24.37 0.48 4.20
CA THR A 142 25.18 0.04 3.04
C THR A 142 25.62 1.21 2.16
N HIS A 143 24.84 2.29 2.11
CA HIS A 143 25.08 3.40 1.19
C HIS A 143 26.07 4.43 1.75
N TYR A 144 25.92 4.77 3.04
CA TYR A 144 26.69 5.80 3.75
C TYR A 144 27.64 5.24 4.81
N GLY A 145 27.49 3.96 5.20
CA GLY A 145 28.28 3.36 6.28
C GLY A 145 27.87 3.80 7.68
N VAL A 146 26.71 4.46 7.82
CA VAL A 146 26.22 5.04 9.07
C VAL A 146 24.90 4.40 9.46
N GLU A 147 24.74 4.07 10.73
CA GLU A 147 23.46 3.59 11.26
C GLU A 147 22.55 4.75 11.66
N ILE A 148 21.33 4.80 11.10
CA ILE A 148 20.30 5.76 11.51
C ILE A 148 19.42 5.16 12.62
N GLY A 149 19.13 5.99 13.62
CA GLY A 149 18.10 5.68 14.62
C GLY A 149 18.64 4.98 15.87
N ARG A 150 19.94 5.12 16.15
CA ARG A 150 20.47 4.85 17.50
C ARG A 150 19.82 5.87 18.45
N LYS A 151 18.94 5.42 19.34
CA LYS A 151 18.32 6.30 20.35
C LYS A 151 19.45 6.99 21.15
N LYS A 152 19.50 8.32 21.15
CA LYS A 152 20.45 9.10 21.98
C LYS A 152 20.41 8.70 23.47
N LYS A 153 19.30 8.16 23.99
CA LYS A 153 19.22 7.60 25.35
C LYS A 153 20.00 6.30 25.56
N ALA A 154 20.17 5.45 24.54
CA ALA A 154 21.00 4.25 24.64
C ALA A 154 22.50 4.59 24.57
N ALA A 155 22.86 5.64 23.81
CA ALA A 155 24.23 6.17 23.80
C ALA A 155 24.61 6.92 25.09
N ALA A 156 23.64 7.50 25.81
CA ALA A 156 23.86 8.14 27.11
C ALA A 156 23.87 7.12 28.28
N ALA A 157 23.08 6.05 28.21
CA ALA A 157 23.17 4.93 29.15
C ALA A 157 24.51 4.19 29.02
N ALA A 158 24.95 3.93 27.78
CA ALA A 158 26.27 3.35 27.50
C ALA A 158 27.46 4.27 27.92
N LYS A 159 27.25 5.58 28.07
CA LYS A 159 28.25 6.51 28.61
C LYS A 159 28.21 6.65 30.14
N LYS A 160 27.15 6.20 30.82
CA LYS A 160 27.02 6.29 32.29
C LYS A 160 27.41 4.99 33.01
N GLU A 161 27.46 3.87 32.29
CA GLU A 161 27.97 2.58 32.79
C GLU A 161 29.44 2.30 32.39
N ALA A 162 30.13 3.28 31.80
CA ALA A 162 31.54 3.18 31.41
C ALA A 162 32.51 3.84 32.43
N ALA A 163 32.11 3.95 33.70
CA ALA A 163 32.90 4.59 34.76
C ALA A 163 33.38 3.64 35.86
N GLU A 164 33.08 2.34 35.79
CA GLU A 164 33.73 1.31 36.60
C GLU A 164 34.15 0.17 35.65
N GLY A 165 35.39 -0.28 35.83
CA GLY A 165 36.15 -0.96 34.80
C GLY A 165 35.73 -2.41 34.51
N GLN A 166 36.34 -2.89 33.41
CA GLN A 166 36.48 -4.29 33.00
C GLN A 166 35.29 -4.94 32.30
N GLU A 167 34.89 -4.43 31.14
CA GLU A 167 34.51 -5.26 29.99
C GLU A 167 34.85 -4.53 28.68
N ALA A 168 36.14 -4.50 28.33
CA ALA A 168 36.63 -4.00 27.04
C ALA A 168 36.56 -5.06 25.92
N GLU A 169 35.84 -6.18 26.13
CA GLU A 169 35.90 -7.33 25.21
C GLU A 169 34.53 -7.78 24.65
N VAL A 170 33.39 -7.28 25.14
CA VAL A 170 32.06 -7.73 24.66
C VAL A 170 31.31 -6.69 23.80
N ALA A 171 31.81 -5.45 23.73
CA ALA A 171 31.28 -4.41 22.83
C ALA A 171 31.98 -4.37 21.45
N ALA A 172 32.89 -5.30 21.17
CA ALA A 172 33.64 -5.40 19.91
C ALA A 172 33.10 -6.45 18.92
N ALA A 173 32.02 -7.18 19.25
CA ALA A 173 31.58 -8.36 18.52
C ALA A 173 30.35 -8.18 17.58
N ALA A 174 29.96 -6.93 17.26
CA ALA A 174 28.93 -6.66 16.23
C ALA A 174 29.33 -5.61 15.17
N THR A 175 30.55 -5.09 15.27
CA THR A 175 31.24 -4.40 14.18
C THR A 175 32.61 -5.04 14.03
N GLU A 176 32.63 -6.28 13.56
CA GLU A 176 33.71 -6.72 12.67
C GLU A 176 33.73 -5.68 11.53
N GLU A 177 34.58 -4.66 11.69
CA GLU A 177 35.00 -3.83 10.57
C GLU A 177 35.82 -4.74 9.64
N ALA A 178 35.10 -5.57 8.89
CA ALA A 178 35.65 -6.30 7.78
C ALA A 178 36.40 -5.27 6.95
N LYS A 179 37.74 -5.41 6.85
CA LYS A 179 38.64 -4.48 6.16
C LYS A 179 38.03 -4.11 4.81
N LYS A 180 37.41 -2.94 4.73
CA LYS A 180 36.75 -2.47 3.51
C LYS A 180 37.86 -2.08 2.55
N SER A 181 37.70 -2.44 1.26
CA SER A 181 38.66 -1.99 0.25
C SER A 181 38.75 -0.47 0.22
N ASN A 182 39.94 0.08 -0.06
CA ASN A 182 40.18 1.52 -0.15
C ASN A 182 39.21 2.22 -1.12
N ASN A 183 38.74 1.50 -2.15
CA ASN A 183 37.77 2.02 -3.11
C ASN A 183 36.36 2.19 -2.51
N VAL A 184 35.97 1.34 -1.57
CA VAL A 184 34.69 1.48 -0.83
C VAL A 184 34.79 2.64 0.14
N GLN A 185 35.89 2.76 0.89
CA GLN A 185 36.11 3.87 1.82
C GLN A 185 35.99 5.23 1.12
N ARG A 186 36.72 5.42 0.02
CA ARG A 186 36.65 6.64 -0.80
C ARG A 186 35.24 6.94 -1.33
N LYS A 187 34.47 5.91 -1.69
CA LYS A 187 33.06 6.08 -2.13
C LYS A 187 32.16 6.53 -0.98
N LEU A 188 32.36 5.99 0.22
CA LEU A 188 31.58 6.37 1.41
C LEU A 188 31.89 7.81 1.81
N GLU A 189 33.17 8.18 1.88
CA GLU A 189 33.62 9.55 2.19
C GLU A 189 33.00 10.57 1.23
N LYS A 190 33.03 10.30 -0.07
CA LYS A 190 32.41 11.17 -1.08
C LYS A 190 30.90 11.36 -0.86
N ARG A 191 30.19 10.30 -0.44
CA ARG A 191 28.75 10.36 -0.17
C ARG A 191 28.43 11.07 1.14
N GLN A 192 29.30 10.95 2.13
CA GLN A 192 29.12 11.59 3.44
C GLN A 192 29.15 13.12 3.36
N GLN A 193 29.86 13.70 2.38
CA GLN A 193 29.97 15.15 2.20
C GLN A 193 28.63 15.85 1.94
N GLY A 194 27.70 15.20 1.22
CA GLY A 194 26.38 15.76 0.88
C GLY A 194 25.25 15.30 1.80
N ARG A 195 25.57 14.62 2.91
CA ARG A 195 24.58 13.96 3.75
C ARG A 195 23.83 14.97 4.61
N THR A 196 22.53 15.13 4.35
CA THR A 196 21.62 15.87 5.22
C THR A 196 20.32 15.10 5.40
N LEU A 197 19.88 14.92 6.64
CA LEU A 197 18.59 14.30 6.98
C LEU A 197 17.75 15.27 7.79
N ASP A 198 16.46 15.32 7.51
CA ASP A 198 15.49 16.06 8.30
C ASP A 198 15.34 15.44 9.70
N SER A 199 15.29 16.27 10.74
CA SER A 199 15.19 15.83 12.13
C SER A 199 13.96 14.95 12.39
N HIS A 200 12.81 15.28 11.78
CA HIS A 200 11.57 14.52 11.97
C HIS A 200 11.65 13.13 11.37
N ILE A 201 12.39 12.98 10.26
CA ILE A 201 12.62 11.69 9.61
C ILE A 201 13.56 10.83 10.46
N GLU A 202 14.62 11.43 11.02
CA GLU A 202 15.56 10.74 11.92
C GLU A 202 14.87 10.21 13.20
N GLU A 203 13.95 10.99 13.76
CA GLU A 203 13.11 10.56 14.89
C GLU A 203 12.21 9.36 14.51
N GLN A 204 11.60 9.37 13.33
CA GLN A 204 10.79 8.25 12.84
C GLN A 204 11.62 6.99 12.60
N PHE A 205 12.84 7.14 12.08
CA PHE A 205 13.77 6.02 11.98
C PHE A 205 14.11 5.44 13.35
N SER A 206 14.27 6.28 14.38
CA SER A 206 14.46 5.80 15.77
C SER A 206 13.26 5.02 16.29
N GLY A 207 12.04 5.39 15.87
CA GLY A 207 10.81 4.64 16.15
C GLY A 207 10.62 3.37 15.31
N GLY A 208 11.42 3.17 14.26
CA GLY A 208 11.31 2.04 13.33
C GLY A 208 10.08 2.07 12.43
N ARG A 209 9.32 3.18 12.42
CA ARG A 209 8.08 3.34 11.66
C ARG A 209 8.09 4.68 10.94
N LEU A 210 8.01 4.64 9.62
CA LEU A 210 7.98 5.82 8.77
C LEU A 210 6.56 6.14 8.34
N LEU A 211 6.20 7.41 8.29
CA LEU A 211 4.96 7.86 7.67
C LEU A 211 5.13 7.95 6.15
N ALA A 212 4.19 7.36 5.41
CA ALA A 212 4.23 7.33 3.96
C ALA A 212 2.83 7.54 3.36
N CYS A 213 2.79 8.04 2.13
CA CYS A 213 1.56 8.24 1.37
C CYS A 213 1.46 7.22 0.23
N ILE A 214 0.30 6.57 0.09
CA ILE A 214 0.03 5.66 -1.04
C ILE A 214 -0.30 6.49 -2.29
N SER A 215 0.50 6.37 -3.34
CA SER A 215 0.26 7.05 -4.63
C SER A 215 -0.52 6.18 -5.63
N SER A 216 -0.36 4.85 -5.52
CA SER A 216 -1.05 3.90 -6.39
C SER A 216 -2.56 3.81 -6.10
N ARG A 217 -3.32 3.11 -6.96
CA ARG A 217 -4.75 2.86 -6.77
C ARG A 217 -5.01 1.36 -6.53
N PRO A 218 -4.90 0.85 -5.29
CA PRO A 218 -4.85 -0.59 -4.99
C PRO A 218 -5.98 -1.42 -5.63
N GLY A 219 -7.21 -0.92 -5.65
CA GLY A 219 -8.35 -1.62 -6.27
C GLY A 219 -8.34 -1.67 -7.81
N GLN A 220 -7.44 -0.96 -8.48
CA GLN A 220 -7.30 -0.91 -9.95
C GLN A 220 -5.99 -1.53 -10.44
N CYS A 221 -4.89 -1.28 -9.74
CA CYS A 221 -3.55 -1.78 -10.09
C CYS A 221 -3.12 -3.00 -9.26
N GLY A 222 -3.82 -3.34 -8.18
CA GLY A 222 -3.54 -4.53 -7.38
C GLY A 222 -2.32 -4.41 -6.46
N ARG A 223 -1.78 -3.20 -6.31
CA ARG A 223 -0.57 -2.87 -5.53
C ARG A 223 -0.76 -1.58 -4.75
N ALA A 224 -0.12 -1.48 -3.58
CA ALA A 224 -0.12 -0.32 -2.71
C ALA A 224 1.31 0.25 -2.66
N ASP A 225 1.63 1.11 -3.62
CA ASP A 225 2.95 1.74 -3.73
C ASP A 225 2.84 3.21 -3.37
N GLY A 226 3.90 3.78 -2.84
CA GLY A 226 3.88 5.10 -2.26
C GLY A 226 5.26 5.74 -2.12
N TYR A 227 5.29 6.84 -1.38
CA TYR A 227 6.51 7.55 -1.02
C TYR A 227 6.49 7.92 0.46
N ILE A 228 7.67 8.02 1.07
CA ILE A 228 7.85 8.48 2.45
C ILE A 228 7.53 9.97 2.51
N LEU A 229 6.80 10.40 3.54
CA LEU A 229 6.48 11.80 3.75
C LEU A 229 7.71 12.57 4.27
N GLU A 230 7.99 13.74 3.69
CA GLU A 230 9.13 14.58 4.05
C GLU A 230 8.74 16.06 4.19
N GLY A 231 9.55 16.83 4.92
CA GLY A 231 9.45 18.29 5.05
C GLY A 231 8.06 18.80 5.43
N LYS A 232 7.57 19.82 4.70
CA LYS A 232 6.30 20.51 4.98
C LYS A 232 5.07 19.58 4.94
N GLU A 233 5.09 18.58 4.06
CA GLU A 233 3.99 17.61 3.97
C GLU A 233 3.95 16.75 5.23
N LEU A 234 5.12 16.29 5.69
CA LEU A 234 5.23 15.53 6.92
C LEU A 234 4.76 16.34 8.13
N GLU A 235 5.22 17.58 8.27
CA GLU A 235 4.80 18.47 9.35
C GLU A 235 3.28 18.68 9.36
N PHE A 236 2.68 18.90 8.18
CA PHE A 236 1.24 19.07 8.06
C PHE A 236 0.48 17.86 8.60
N TYR A 237 0.86 16.65 8.21
CA TYR A 237 0.21 15.43 8.69
C TYR A 237 0.49 15.15 10.17
N MET A 238 1.70 15.42 10.67
CA MET A 238 2.02 15.31 12.09
C MET A 238 1.14 16.22 12.94
N ARG A 239 0.99 17.50 12.57
CA ARG A 239 0.10 18.45 13.26
C ARG A 239 -1.36 17.99 13.23
N LYS A 240 -1.83 17.46 12.09
CA LYS A 240 -3.20 16.94 11.96
C LYS A 240 -3.44 15.73 12.87
N LEU A 241 -2.47 14.84 13.00
CA LEU A 241 -2.57 13.66 13.86
C LEU A 241 -2.58 14.04 15.34
N GLN A 242 -1.70 14.94 15.76
CA GLN A 242 -1.66 15.44 17.13
C GLN A 242 -2.97 16.17 17.52
N LYS A 243 -3.50 17.03 16.63
CA LYS A 243 -4.77 17.73 16.88
C LYS A 243 -5.94 16.77 17.07
N LYS A 244 -5.95 15.66 16.33
CA LYS A 244 -6.98 14.62 16.48
C LYS A 244 -6.84 13.88 17.82
N LYS A 245 -5.61 13.64 18.30
CA LYS A 245 -5.35 13.02 19.60
C LYS A 245 -5.78 13.92 20.77
N GLY A 246 -5.47 15.22 20.71
CA GLY A 246 -5.83 16.18 21.77
C GLY A 246 -7.32 16.37 21.96
N LYS A 247 -8.12 16.36 20.87
CA LYS A 247 -9.58 16.45 20.95
C LYS A 247 -10.27 15.20 21.51
N GLY A 248 -9.61 14.03 21.46
CA GLY A 248 -10.15 12.79 22.01
C GLY A 248 -9.78 12.53 23.47
N ALA A 249 -8.88 13.33 24.05
CA ALA A 249 -8.49 13.24 25.45
C ALA A 249 -9.26 14.25 26.34
N THR A 250 -10.03 15.14 25.74
CA THR A 250 -10.85 16.19 26.41
C THR A 250 -12.36 15.93 26.27
N ALA A 251 -12.75 14.76 25.78
CA ALA A 251 -14.13 14.31 25.64
C ALA A 251 -14.30 12.95 26.33
#